data_AF-A0A9X2LVR1-F1
#
_entry.id   AF-A0A9X2LVR1-F1
#
_cell.length_a   1.000
_cell.length_b   1.000
_cell.length_c   1.000
_cell.angle_alpha   90.00
_cell.angle_beta   90.00
_cell.angle_gamma   90.00
#
_symmetry.space_group_name_H-M   'P 1'
#
loop_
_entity.id
_entity.type
_entity.pdbx_description
1 polymer ?
#
loop_
_entity_poly.entity_id
_entity_poly.type
_entity_poly.pdbx_seq_one_letter_code
_entity_poly.pdbx_strand_id
1 'polypeptide(L)' 'MNHFGFHVADTSEISAALVASGADEPAERFTNRPFAEYRAMDPEGNWFDLSAHGFGGPRPATEADEK' A
#
# COMPACT_ATOMS: atom_id res chain seq x y z
N MET A 1 17.15 4.13 -7.86
CA MET A 1 16.96 4.20 -6.40
C MET A 1 16.21 2.95 -5.99
N ASN A 2 16.82 2.14 -5.13
CA ASN A 2 16.20 0.90 -4.66
C ASN A 2 15.08 1.27 -3.69
N HIS A 3 13.89 0.73 -3.92
CA HIS A 3 12.75 0.84 -3.02
C HIS A 3 12.11 -0.54 -2.96
N PHE A 4 11.55 -0.87 -1.80
CA PHE A 4 10.81 -2.09 -1.59
C PHE A 4 9.43 -1.73 -1.03
N GLY A 5 8.51 -2.67 -1.12
CA GLY A 5 7.16 -2.49 -0.61
C GLY A 5 6.46 -3.82 -0.45
N PHE A 6 5.32 -3.78 0.23
CA PHE A 6 4.50 -4.95 0.50
C PHE A 6 3.20 -4.87 -0.28
N HIS A 7 2.88 -5.96 -0.97
CA HIS A 7 1.53 -6.20 -1.43
C HIS A 7 0.72 -6.75 -0.27
N VAL A 8 -0.36 -6.07 0.08
CA VAL A 8 -1.23 -6.40 1.22
C VAL A 8 -2.66 -6.57 0.73
N ALA A 9 -3.51 -7.25 1.50
CA ALA A 9 -4.91 -7.43 1.13
C ALA A 9 -5.71 -6.12 1.29
N ASP A 10 -5.45 -5.37 2.36
CA ASP A 10 -6.13 -4.11 2.68
C ASP A 10 -5.13 -3.10 3.25
N THR A 11 -4.95 -1.98 2.57
CA THR A 11 -4.04 -0.92 3.01
C THR A 11 -4.57 -0.16 4.22
N SER A 12 -5.88 -0.06 4.42
CA SER A 12 -6.47 0.60 5.58
C SER A 12 -6.24 -0.21 6.86
N GLU A 13 -6.45 -1.53 6.80
CA GLU A 13 -6.20 -2.42 7.93
C GLU A 13 -4.72 -2.37 8.34
N ILE A 14 -3.81 -2.46 7.38
CA ILE A 14 -2.37 -2.44 7.66
C ILE A 14 -1.91 -1.07 8.15
N SER A 15 -2.44 0.03 7.60
CA SER A 15 -2.15 1.38 8.11
C SER A 15 -2.58 1.54 9.57
N ALA A 16 -3.77 1.05 9.93
CA ALA A 16 -4.24 1.09 11.32
C ALA A 16 -3.35 0.24 12.25
N ALA A 17 -2.91 -0.94 11.80
CA ALA A 17 -1.99 -1.79 12.55
C ALA A 17 -0.62 -1.12 12.75
N LEU A 18 -0.09 -0.44 11.74
CA LEU A 18 1.16 0.32 11.83
C LEU A 18 1.06 1.44 12.87
N VAL A 19 -0.01 2.25 12.82
CA VAL A 19 -0.25 3.31 13.81
C VAL A 19 -0.40 2.73 15.22
N ALA A 20 -1.13 1.63 15.39
CA ALA A 20 -1.27 0.96 16.68
C ALA A 20 0.06 0.43 17.24
N SER A 21 1.03 0.12 16.36
CA SER A 21 2.38 -0.29 16.74
C SER A 21 3.34 0.86 17.03
N GLY A 22 2.89 2.11 16.85
CA GLY A 22 3.67 3.33 17.12
C GLY A 22 4.42 3.88 15.91
N ALA A 23 4.14 3.40 14.71
CA ALA A 23 4.61 4.04 13.48
C ALA A 23 3.76 5.26 13.11
N ASP A 24 4.32 6.18 12.33
CA ASP A 24 3.55 7.28 11.75
C ASP A 24 2.52 6.74 10.75
N GLU A 25 1.42 7.49 10.58
CA GLU A 25 0.37 7.13 9.63
C GLU A 25 0.92 7.11 8.19
N PRO A 26 0.74 6.01 7.44
CA PRO A 26 1.19 5.95 6.06
C PRO A 26 0.51 7.02 5.20
N ALA A 27 1.30 7.82 4.48
CA ALA A 27 0.80 8.89 3.64
C ALA A 27 0.35 8.34 2.27
N GLU A 28 -0.82 8.77 1.81
CA GLU A 28 -1.29 8.48 0.45
C GLU A 28 -0.33 9.10 -0.57
N ARG A 29 0.14 8.29 -1.50
CA ARG A 29 0.91 8.75 -2.65
C ARG A 29 -0.05 9.07 -3.77
N PHE A 30 -0.29 10.36 -3.98
CA PHE A 30 -0.85 10.88 -5.23
C PHE A 30 0.12 10.64 -6.39
N THR A 31 0.18 9.40 -6.87
CA THR A 31 0.98 9.03 -8.03
C THR A 31 0.15 8.13 -8.93
N ASN A 32 0.33 8.25 -10.25
CA ASN A 32 -0.24 7.33 -11.23
C ASN A 32 0.41 5.93 -11.17
N ARG A 33 1.05 5.57 -10.05
CA ARG A 33 1.73 4.29 -9.88
C ARG A 33 0.84 3.37 -9.04
N PRO A 34 0.25 2.36 -9.66
CA PRO A 34 -0.71 1.50 -8.98
C PRO A 34 -0.15 0.69 -7.80
N PHE A 35 1.15 0.40 -7.82
CA PHE A 35 1.83 -0.51 -6.90
C PHE A 35 2.46 0.21 -5.69
N ALA A 36 2.21 1.52 -5.53
CA ALA A 36 2.80 2.35 -4.47
C ALA A 36 1.78 3.39 -4.00
N GLU A 37 0.69 2.91 -3.41
CA GLU A 37 -0.49 3.69 -3.04
C GLU A 37 -0.27 4.45 -1.74
N TYR A 38 0.37 3.80 -0.76
CA TYR A 38 0.71 4.42 0.51
C TYR A 38 2.19 4.28 0.79
N ARG A 39 2.71 5.25 1.54
CA ARG A 39 4.10 5.30 1.92
C ARG A 39 4.23 5.41 3.43
N ALA A 40 4.96 4.46 3.99
CA ALA A 40 5.27 4.41 5.41
C ALA A 40 6.79 4.49 5.62
N MET A 41 7.16 4.76 6.86
CA MET A 41 8.55 4.84 7.30
C MET A 41 8.72 3.97 8.54
N ASP A 42 9.81 3.23 8.62
CA ASP A 42 10.19 2.53 9.84
C ASP A 42 10.90 3.48 10.84
N PRO A 43 11.13 3.06 12.10
CA PRO A 43 11.80 3.91 13.09
C PRO A 43 13.24 4.33 12.73
N GLU A 44 13.88 3.65 11.77
CA GLU A 44 15.25 3.94 11.30
C GLU A 44 15.25 4.93 10.12
N GLY A 45 14.08 5.34 9.63
CA GLY A 45 13.93 6.26 8.52
C GLY A 45 13.86 5.60 7.15
N ASN A 46 13.74 4.27 7.07
CA ASN A 46 13.62 3.58 5.80
C ASN A 46 12.19 3.71 5.26
N TRP A 47 12.08 4.17 4.02
CA TRP A 47 10.80 4.26 3.33
C TRP A 47 10.42 2.93 2.70
N PHE A 48 9.17 2.52 2.91
CA PHE A 48 8.56 1.39 2.21
C PHE A 48 7.16 1.77 1.70
N ASP A 49 6.75 1.11 0.62
CA ASP A 49 5.44 1.33 0.01
C ASP A 49 4.46 0.20 0.36
N LEU A 50 3.17 0.51 0.49
CA LEU A 50 2.08 -0.45 0.63
C LEU A 50 1.18 -0.36 -0.60
N SER A 51 0.68 -1.51 -1.06
CA SER A 51 -0.31 -1.56 -2.13
C SER A 51 -1.26 -2.73 -2.01
N ALA A 52 -2.56 -2.43 -2.10
CA ALA A 52 -3.64 -3.41 -2.21
C ALA A 52 -3.72 -4.02 -3.61
N HIS A 53 -3.18 -3.33 -4.61
CA HIS A 53 -3.27 -3.73 -6.01
C HIS A 53 -2.03 -4.50 -6.51
N GLY A 54 -0.88 -4.28 -5.87
CA GLY A 54 0.36 -4.95 -6.25
C GLY A 54 0.82 -4.62 -7.67
N PHE A 55 1.64 -5.50 -8.25
CA PHE A 55 2.18 -5.32 -9.60
C PHE A 55 1.08 -5.58 -10.65
N GLY A 56 0.54 -4.51 -11.24
CA GLY A 56 -0.52 -4.57 -12.25
C GLY A 56 -1.61 -3.52 -12.07
N GLY A 57 -1.73 -2.99 -10.86
CA GLY A 57 -2.69 -1.95 -10.54
C GLY A 57 -4.12 -2.39 -10.39
N PRO A 58 -5.03 -1.42 -10.17
CA PRO A 58 -6.43 -1.73 -9.98
C PRO A 58 -6.85 -2.62 -11.13
N ARG A 59 -7.28 -3.84 -10.77
CA ARG A 59 -7.80 -4.78 -11.74
C ARG A 59 -8.95 -4.05 -12.44
N PRO A 60 -8.98 -3.98 -13.78
CA PRO A 60 -10.16 -3.46 -14.45
C PRO A 60 -11.36 -4.22 -13.89
N ALA A 61 -12.47 -3.53 -13.63
CA ALA A 61 -13.66 -4.15 -13.09
C ALA A 61 -14.11 -5.24 -14.08
N THR A 62 -13.67 -6.47 -13.84
CA THR A 62 -14.24 -7.63 -14.51
C THR A 62 -15.69 -7.64 -14.10
N GLU A 63 -16.58 -7.65 -15.10
CA GLU A 63 -18.01 -7.87 -14.93
C GLU A 63 -18.21 -8.89 -13.81
N ALA A 64 -18.92 -8.45 -12.78
CA ALA A 64 -19.18 -9.24 -11.60
C ALA A 64 -19.73 -10.61 -12.01
N ASP A 65 -19.12 -11.66 -11.46
CA ASP A 65 -19.82 -12.80 -10.88
C ASP A 65 -21.11 -13.22 -11.60
N GLU A 66 -20.97 -13.99 -12.68
CA GLU A 66 -22.03 -14.90 -13.11
C GLU A 66 -21.54 -16.35 -13.00
N LYS A 67 -21.50 -16.88 -11.78
CA LYS A 67 -22.15 -18.14 -11.35
C LYS A 67 -21.74 -18.62 -9.97
#